data_AF-A0A9X8VHF7-F1
#
_entry.id   AF-A0A9X8VHF7-F1
#
_cell.length_a   1.000
_cell.length_b   1.000
_cell.length_c   1.000
_cell.angle_alpha   90.00
_cell.angle_beta   90.00
_cell.angle_gamma   90.00
#
_symmetry.space_group_name_H-M   'P 1'
#
loop_
_entity.id
_entity.type
_entity.pdbx_description
1 polymer ?
#
loop_
_entity_poly.entity_id
_entity_poly.type
_entity_poly.pdbx_seq_one_letter_code
_entity_poly.pdbx_strand_id
1 'polypeptide(L)'
;CIVDLHAITVRQDAEKLRKATLDTLALYLACGIDPEKSTIFVQSHVPEHTQLSWVLNCYTYFGELSRMTQFKDKSARYAENINAGLFSYPVLMAADILLYQTNQVPVGEDQKQHLELSRDVGQRFNALYGDVFKVPEPFIPKSGARVMSLQEPTKKMSKSDDNRNNVIGLLEDPKAVTKKIKRAMTDSEEPPVVRYDVV
;
A
#
# COMPACT_ATOMS: atom_id res chain seq x y z
N CYS A 1 -8.48 0.26 7.29
CA CYS A 1 -8.54 -1.18 6.98
C CYS A 1 -7.13 -1.76 7.01
N ILE A 2 -6.84 -2.70 7.91
CA ILE A 2 -5.59 -3.48 7.95
C ILE A 2 -5.79 -4.71 7.07
N VAL A 3 -5.09 -4.75 5.93
CA VAL A 3 -5.39 -5.63 4.79
C VAL A 3 -4.75 -7.03 4.87
N ASP A 4 -5.15 -7.81 5.86
CA ASP A 4 -4.63 -9.15 6.10
C ASP A 4 -5.03 -10.17 5.01
N LEU A 5 -6.17 -10.00 4.33
CA LEU A 5 -6.55 -10.83 3.18
C LEU A 5 -5.63 -10.61 1.97
N HIS A 6 -5.13 -9.38 1.77
CA HIS A 6 -4.15 -9.11 0.72
C HIS A 6 -2.77 -9.71 1.04
N ALA A 7 -2.40 -9.76 2.32
CA ALA A 7 -1.09 -10.23 2.75
C ALA A 7 -0.83 -11.70 2.39
N ILE A 8 -1.87 -12.54 2.35
CA ILE A 8 -1.78 -13.97 2.06
C ILE A 8 -1.68 -14.31 0.55
N THR A 9 -1.69 -13.31 -0.33
CA THR A 9 -1.34 -13.48 -1.76
C THR A 9 0.11 -13.91 -1.96
N VAL A 10 0.95 -13.70 -0.95
CA VAL A 10 2.27 -14.30 -0.78
C VAL A 10 2.23 -15.16 0.49
N ARG A 11 2.96 -16.28 0.52
CA ARG A 11 2.94 -17.19 1.67
C ARG A 11 3.45 -16.48 2.93
N GLN A 12 2.68 -16.58 4.00
CA GLN A 12 2.99 -16.01 5.31
C GLN A 12 3.20 -17.12 6.33
N ASP A 13 4.04 -16.84 7.31
CA ASP A 13 4.01 -17.55 8.58
C ASP A 13 2.79 -17.07 9.39
N ALA A 14 1.98 -18.00 9.88
CA ALA A 14 0.68 -17.69 10.49
C ALA A 14 0.81 -16.88 11.78
N GLU A 15 1.79 -17.21 12.63
CA GLU A 15 2.02 -16.50 13.89
C GLU A 15 2.57 -15.09 13.63
N LYS A 16 3.51 -14.97 12.69
CA LYS A 16 4.05 -13.66 12.28
C LYS A 16 2.98 -12.78 11.67
N LEU A 17 2.08 -13.30 10.83
CA LEU A 17 1.00 -12.51 10.26
C LEU A 17 0.05 -12.00 11.34
N ARG A 18 -0.37 -12.87 12.27
CA ARG A 18 -1.22 -12.48 13.40
C ARG A 18 -0.57 -11.38 14.24
N LYS A 19 0.71 -11.55 14.57
CA LYS A 19 1.46 -10.54 15.33
C LYS A 19 1.57 -9.22 14.54
N ALA A 20 1.91 -9.28 13.25
CA ALA A 20 2.06 -8.09 12.41
C ALA A 20 0.75 -7.30 12.25
N THR A 21 -0.39 -7.98 12.19
CA THR A 21 -1.72 -7.33 12.17
C THR A 21 -1.96 -6.52 13.45
N LEU A 22 -1.67 -7.10 14.62
CA LEU A 22 -1.81 -6.40 15.91
C LEU A 22 -0.77 -5.29 16.10
N ASP A 23 0.48 -5.53 15.70
CA ASP A 23 1.55 -4.52 15.73
C ASP A 23 1.15 -3.32 14.85
N THR A 24 0.56 -3.57 13.68
CA THR A 24 0.08 -2.51 12.78
C THR A 24 -1.06 -1.72 13.43
N LEU A 25 -2.04 -2.39 14.04
CA LEU A 25 -3.12 -1.71 14.76
C LEU A 25 -2.55 -0.81 15.88
N ALA A 26 -1.69 -1.36 16.73
CA ALA A 26 -1.08 -0.64 17.84
C ALA A 26 -0.26 0.58 17.34
N LEU A 27 0.48 0.43 16.24
CA LEU A 27 1.26 1.51 15.65
C LEU A 27 0.37 2.65 15.13
N TYR A 28 -0.74 2.34 14.46
CA TYR A 28 -1.68 3.37 13.99
C TYR A 28 -2.29 4.15 15.17
N LEU A 29 -2.67 3.46 16.25
CA LEU A 29 -3.17 4.09 17.47
C LEU A 29 -2.09 4.98 18.12
N ALA A 30 -0.84 4.49 18.19
CA ALA A 30 0.28 5.26 18.73
C ALA A 30 0.62 6.51 17.89
N CYS A 31 0.38 6.46 16.57
CA CYS A 31 0.49 7.62 15.67
C CYS A 31 -0.69 8.61 15.81
N GLY A 32 -1.68 8.32 16.65
CA GLY A 32 -2.78 9.23 16.97
C GLY A 32 -4.06 9.00 16.17
N ILE A 33 -4.22 7.85 15.50
CA ILE A 33 -5.52 7.48 14.94
C ILE A 33 -6.48 7.16 16.09
N ASP A 34 -7.51 7.98 16.21
CA ASP A 34 -8.53 7.90 17.26
C ASP A 34 -9.71 7.05 16.76
N PRO A 35 -9.97 5.87 17.36
CA PRO A 35 -11.06 4.98 16.92
C PRO A 35 -12.46 5.55 17.17
N GLU A 36 -12.60 6.59 18.01
CA GLU A 36 -13.87 7.30 18.20
C GLU A 36 -14.15 8.30 17.05
N LYS A 37 -13.11 8.68 16.30
CA LYS A 37 -13.20 9.63 15.17
C LYS A 37 -13.00 8.96 13.81
N SER A 38 -12.37 7.80 13.77
CA SER A 38 -11.98 7.10 12.55
C SER A 38 -12.30 5.61 12.65
N THR A 39 -12.81 5.02 11.57
CA THR A 39 -13.05 3.58 11.51
C THR A 39 -11.75 2.83 11.22
N ILE A 40 -11.17 2.20 12.25
CA ILE A 40 -10.00 1.32 12.13
C ILE A 40 -10.40 -0.13 12.44
N PHE A 41 -10.07 -1.05 11.53
CA PHE A 41 -10.47 -2.45 11.61
C PHE A 41 -9.55 -3.34 10.78
N VAL A 42 -9.62 -4.65 11.01
CA VAL A 42 -8.92 -5.71 10.26
C VAL A 42 -9.85 -6.22 9.15
N GLN A 43 -9.33 -6.32 7.92
CA GLN A 43 -10.12 -6.61 6.71
C GLN A 43 -10.90 -7.93 6.83
N SER A 44 -10.25 -9.00 7.28
CA SER A 44 -10.87 -10.32 7.43
C SER A 44 -12.03 -10.37 8.44
N HIS A 45 -12.18 -9.37 9.30
CA HIS A 45 -13.27 -9.30 10.27
C HIS A 45 -14.58 -8.76 9.66
N VAL A 46 -14.55 -8.29 8.41
CA VAL A 46 -15.71 -7.72 7.71
C VAL A 46 -15.98 -8.56 6.45
N PRO A 47 -16.92 -9.53 6.49
CA PRO A 47 -17.13 -10.51 5.42
C PRO A 47 -17.52 -9.88 4.08
N GLU A 48 -18.15 -8.71 4.12
CA GLU A 48 -18.64 -7.95 2.96
C GLU A 48 -17.53 -7.64 1.95
N HIS A 49 -16.27 -7.53 2.39
CA HIS A 49 -15.12 -7.34 1.49
C HIS A 49 -14.99 -8.48 0.48
N THR A 50 -15.09 -9.72 0.96
CA THR A 50 -14.96 -10.91 0.09
C THR A 50 -16.22 -11.16 -0.73
N GLN A 51 -17.39 -10.91 -0.15
CA GLN A 51 -18.68 -11.02 -0.83
C GLN A 51 -18.75 -10.05 -2.02
N LEU A 52 -18.40 -8.77 -1.79
CA LEU A 52 -18.38 -7.78 -2.84
C LEU A 52 -17.28 -8.08 -3.87
N SER A 53 -16.09 -8.50 -3.44
CA SER A 53 -15.02 -8.89 -4.37
C SER A 53 -15.46 -9.99 -5.34
N TRP A 54 -16.19 -11.00 -4.87
CA TRP A 54 -16.75 -12.04 -5.74
C TRP A 54 -17.71 -11.46 -6.79
N VAL A 55 -18.64 -10.59 -6.38
CA VAL A 55 -19.55 -9.90 -7.31
C VAL A 55 -18.76 -9.08 -8.32
N LEU A 56 -17.79 -8.27 -7.88
CA LEU A 56 -17.00 -7.40 -8.76
C LEU A 56 -16.10 -8.18 -9.74
N ASN A 57 -15.69 -9.40 -9.42
CA ASN A 57 -14.98 -10.26 -10.38
C ASN A 57 -15.83 -10.52 -11.63
N CYS A 58 -17.15 -10.68 -11.48
CA CYS A 58 -18.07 -10.87 -12.61
C CYS A 58 -18.20 -9.63 -13.51
N TYR A 59 -17.79 -8.45 -13.03
CA TYR A 59 -17.79 -7.21 -13.78
C TYR A 59 -16.37 -6.76 -14.16
N THR A 60 -15.34 -7.54 -13.89
CA THR A 60 -13.95 -7.22 -14.21
C THR A 60 -13.48 -8.08 -15.38
N TYR A 61 -12.90 -7.46 -16.41
CA TYR A 61 -12.38 -8.19 -17.55
C TYR A 61 -11.03 -8.83 -17.22
N PHE A 62 -10.84 -10.08 -17.63
CA PHE A 62 -9.58 -10.81 -17.46
C PHE A 62 -8.36 -10.01 -17.98
N GLY A 63 -8.52 -9.32 -19.12
CA GLY A 63 -7.48 -8.49 -19.71
C GLY A 63 -7.05 -7.30 -18.86
N GLU A 64 -7.94 -6.74 -18.04
CA GLU A 64 -7.61 -5.65 -17.13
C GLU A 64 -6.62 -6.13 -16.06
N LEU A 65 -6.86 -7.34 -15.52
CA LEU A 65 -6.00 -7.96 -14.52
C LEU A 65 -4.66 -8.43 -15.10
N SER A 66 -4.65 -9.07 -16.27
CA SER A 66 -3.42 -9.60 -16.89
C SER A 66 -2.45 -8.51 -17.37
N ARG A 67 -2.95 -7.29 -17.59
CA ARG A 67 -2.12 -6.12 -17.94
C ARG A 67 -1.55 -5.38 -16.74
N MET A 68 -1.92 -5.73 -15.51
CA MET A 68 -1.43 -5.07 -14.30
C MET A 68 0.09 -5.21 -14.17
N THR A 69 0.80 -4.09 -14.01
CA THR A 69 2.27 -4.08 -13.91
C THR A 69 2.71 -4.82 -12.66
N GLN A 70 2.03 -4.60 -11.54
CA GLN A 70 2.29 -5.29 -10.27
C GLN A 70 2.08 -6.81 -10.36
N PHE A 71 1.10 -7.27 -11.15
CA PHE A 71 0.92 -8.71 -11.38
C PHE A 71 2.12 -9.28 -12.15
N LYS A 72 2.57 -8.60 -13.21
CA LYS A 72 3.73 -9.02 -14.01
C LYS A 72 5.01 -9.05 -13.18
N ASP A 73 5.29 -7.98 -12.44
CA ASP A 73 6.49 -7.83 -11.62
C ASP A 73 6.53 -8.88 -10.49
N LYS A 74 5.41 -9.06 -9.78
CA LYS A 74 5.33 -10.06 -8.71
C LYS A 74 5.35 -11.49 -9.26
N SER A 75 4.75 -11.75 -10.42
CA SER A 75 4.80 -13.08 -11.05
C SER A 75 6.22 -13.44 -11.48
N ALA A 76 7.00 -12.48 -11.96
CA ALA A 76 8.41 -12.69 -12.26
C ALA A 76 9.25 -12.93 -11.00
N ARG A 77 8.95 -12.21 -9.89
CA ARG A 77 9.67 -12.35 -8.62
C ARG A 77 9.32 -13.62 -7.84
N TYR A 78 8.08 -14.09 -7.93
CA TYR A 78 7.53 -15.24 -7.20
C TYR A 78 7.02 -16.31 -8.17
N ALA A 79 7.87 -16.72 -9.11
CA ALA A 79 7.51 -17.63 -10.20
C ALA A 79 6.96 -18.98 -9.70
N GLU A 80 7.42 -19.43 -8.52
CA GLU A 80 6.99 -20.65 -7.86
C GLU A 80 5.61 -20.56 -7.17
N ASN A 81 5.06 -19.36 -7.00
CA ASN A 81 3.82 -19.13 -6.26
C ASN A 81 2.88 -18.10 -6.93
N ILE A 82 2.74 -18.20 -8.25
CA ILE A 82 1.73 -17.44 -9.00
C ILE A 82 0.35 -18.05 -8.73
N ASN A 83 -0.35 -17.51 -7.74
CA ASN A 83 -1.67 -17.97 -7.33
C ASN A 83 -2.79 -17.03 -7.82
N ALA A 84 -4.02 -17.53 -7.87
CA ALA A 84 -5.17 -16.75 -8.31
C ALA A 84 -5.40 -15.48 -7.47
N GLY A 85 -5.08 -15.52 -6.17
CA GLY A 85 -5.17 -14.34 -5.29
C GLY A 85 -4.22 -13.21 -5.73
N LEU A 86 -2.99 -13.55 -6.13
CA LEU A 86 -2.04 -12.58 -6.69
C LEU A 86 -2.55 -11.93 -7.98
N PHE A 87 -3.36 -12.65 -8.75
CA PHE A 87 -3.99 -12.14 -9.98
C PHE A 87 -5.24 -11.30 -9.70
N SER A 88 -6.08 -11.71 -8.75
CA SER A 88 -7.40 -11.11 -8.49
C SER A 88 -7.43 -10.08 -7.36
N TYR A 89 -6.35 -9.89 -6.60
CA TYR A 89 -6.33 -8.89 -5.51
C TYR A 89 -6.69 -7.47 -5.95
N PRO A 90 -6.47 -7.00 -7.20
CA PRO A 90 -6.95 -5.68 -7.61
C PRO A 90 -8.48 -5.56 -7.52
N VAL A 91 -9.23 -6.65 -7.71
CA VAL A 91 -10.69 -6.68 -7.54
C VAL A 91 -11.08 -6.65 -6.06
N LEU A 92 -10.31 -7.33 -5.21
CA LEU A 92 -10.49 -7.22 -3.75
C LEU A 92 -10.22 -5.79 -3.28
N MET A 93 -9.20 -5.12 -3.82
CA MET A 93 -8.93 -3.71 -3.53
C MET A 93 -10.07 -2.80 -3.99
N ALA A 94 -10.66 -3.06 -5.17
CA ALA A 94 -11.85 -2.34 -5.61
C ALA A 94 -13.03 -2.52 -4.64
N ALA A 95 -13.27 -3.76 -4.18
CA ALA A 95 -14.28 -4.02 -3.17
C ALA A 95 -14.01 -3.28 -1.85
N ASP A 96 -12.75 -3.27 -1.38
CA ASP A 96 -12.34 -2.56 -0.17
C ASP A 96 -12.67 -1.06 -0.20
N ILE A 97 -12.61 -0.45 -1.39
CA ILE A 97 -12.85 0.98 -1.60
C ILE A 97 -14.34 1.26 -1.78
N LEU A 98 -15.01 0.52 -2.68
CA LEU A 98 -16.37 0.83 -3.11
C LEU A 98 -17.43 0.53 -2.04
N LEU A 99 -17.16 -0.44 -1.14
CA LEU A 99 -18.06 -0.83 -0.05
C LEU A 99 -18.44 0.35 0.85
N TYR A 100 -17.50 1.25 1.11
CA TYR A 100 -17.68 2.37 2.03
C TYR A 100 -18.10 3.68 1.35
N GLN A 101 -18.50 3.63 0.07
CA GLN A 101 -18.85 4.83 -0.70
C GLN A 101 -17.73 5.89 -0.65
N THR A 102 -16.50 5.41 -0.84
CA THR A 102 -15.29 6.20 -0.63
C THR A 102 -15.16 7.32 -1.68
N ASN A 103 -14.98 8.56 -1.22
CA ASN A 103 -14.76 9.71 -2.10
C ASN A 103 -13.31 9.83 -2.57
N GLN A 104 -12.35 9.53 -1.69
CA GLN A 104 -10.93 9.74 -1.97
C GLN A 104 -10.08 8.62 -1.38
N VAL A 105 -9.03 8.20 -2.10
CA VAL A 105 -8.12 7.13 -1.66
C VAL A 105 -6.67 7.61 -1.70
N PRO A 106 -5.94 7.59 -0.57
CA PRO A 106 -4.51 7.87 -0.57
C PRO A 106 -3.77 6.70 -1.23
N VAL A 107 -3.20 6.93 -2.41
CA VAL A 107 -2.43 5.92 -3.14
C VAL A 107 -1.02 6.39 -3.48
N GLY A 108 -0.05 5.49 -3.35
CA GLY A 108 1.28 5.67 -3.91
C GLY A 108 1.25 5.59 -5.44
N GLU A 109 2.32 6.02 -6.09
CA GLU A 109 2.45 5.95 -7.56
C GLU A 109 2.30 4.51 -8.08
N ASP A 110 2.78 3.53 -7.31
CA ASP A 110 2.74 2.10 -7.59
C ASP A 110 1.34 1.47 -7.48
N GLN A 111 0.37 2.19 -6.92
CA GLN A 111 -1.01 1.73 -6.72
C GLN A 111 -2.04 2.49 -7.58
N LYS A 112 -1.60 3.46 -8.39
CA LYS A 112 -2.48 4.23 -9.28
C LYS A 112 -3.29 3.34 -10.21
N GLN A 113 -2.66 2.33 -10.81
CA GLN A 113 -3.34 1.43 -11.75
C GLN A 113 -4.50 0.64 -11.09
N HIS A 114 -4.35 0.26 -9.81
CA HIS A 114 -5.43 -0.43 -9.09
C HIS A 114 -6.57 0.52 -8.71
N LEU A 115 -6.26 1.79 -8.41
CA LEU A 115 -7.28 2.80 -8.18
C LEU A 115 -8.08 3.06 -9.46
N GLU A 116 -7.43 3.17 -10.62
CA GLU A 116 -8.12 3.29 -11.91
C GLU A 116 -9.02 2.09 -12.20
N LEU A 117 -8.55 0.86 -11.93
CA LEU A 117 -9.42 -0.33 -12.04
C LEU A 117 -10.66 -0.21 -11.15
N SER A 118 -10.49 0.27 -9.91
CA SER A 118 -11.61 0.45 -8.97
C SER A 118 -12.64 1.45 -9.50
N ARG A 119 -12.17 2.50 -10.17
CA ARG A 119 -13.02 3.50 -10.84
C ARG A 119 -13.75 2.90 -12.04
N ASP A 120 -13.03 2.21 -12.92
CA ASP A 120 -13.59 1.59 -14.14
C ASP A 120 -14.67 0.56 -13.79
N VAL A 121 -14.41 -0.30 -12.80
CA VAL A 121 -15.37 -1.31 -12.34
C VAL A 121 -16.59 -0.65 -11.70
N GLY A 122 -16.39 0.36 -10.85
CA GLY A 122 -17.49 1.11 -10.25
C GLY A 122 -18.38 1.82 -11.27
N GLN A 123 -17.78 2.51 -12.24
CA GLN A 123 -18.49 3.17 -13.34
C GLN A 123 -19.26 2.19 -14.21
N ARG A 124 -18.64 1.05 -14.55
CA ARG A 124 -19.28 -0.02 -15.34
C ARG A 124 -20.48 -0.61 -14.62
N PHE A 125 -20.36 -0.87 -13.31
CA PHE A 125 -21.46 -1.36 -12.51
C PHE A 125 -22.61 -0.33 -12.46
N ASN A 126 -22.28 0.95 -12.27
CA ASN A 126 -23.28 2.01 -12.24
C ASN A 126 -24.00 2.19 -13.58
N ALA A 127 -23.29 2.03 -14.71
CA ALA A 127 -23.89 2.13 -16.04
C ALA A 127 -24.97 1.05 -16.29
N LEU A 128 -24.87 -0.10 -15.62
CA LEU A 128 -25.82 -1.20 -15.75
C LEU A 128 -26.99 -1.08 -14.76
N TYR A 129 -26.73 -0.60 -13.53
CA TYR A 129 -27.67 -0.71 -12.42
C TYR A 129 -28.07 0.62 -11.77
N GLY A 130 -27.61 1.75 -12.31
CA GLY A 130 -27.79 3.09 -11.73
C GLY A 130 -26.71 3.45 -10.71
N ASP A 131 -26.83 4.61 -10.05
CA ASP A 131 -25.80 5.14 -9.14
C ASP A 131 -25.72 4.35 -7.82
N VAL A 132 -25.01 3.21 -7.84
CA VAL A 132 -24.80 2.32 -6.68
C VAL A 132 -23.50 2.65 -5.94
N PHE A 133 -22.42 2.93 -6.68
CA PHE A 133 -21.12 3.25 -6.12
C PHE A 133 -20.73 4.71 -6.34
N LYS A 134 -20.12 5.33 -5.33
CA LYS A 134 -19.30 6.52 -5.53
C LYS A 134 -17.98 6.15 -6.19
N VAL A 135 -17.65 6.84 -7.27
CA VAL A 135 -16.38 6.67 -7.98
C VAL A 135 -15.27 7.41 -7.22
N PRO A 136 -14.22 6.72 -6.72
CA PRO A 136 -13.22 7.32 -5.85
C PRO A 136 -12.18 8.13 -6.64
N GLU A 137 -11.71 9.25 -6.08
CA GLU A 137 -10.62 10.06 -6.63
C GLU A 137 -9.29 9.82 -5.87
N PRO A 138 -8.12 10.01 -6.50
CA PRO A 138 -6.85 9.95 -5.78
C PRO A 138 -6.74 11.07 -4.75
N PHE A 139 -6.39 10.72 -3.51
CA PHE A 139 -6.01 11.70 -2.49
C PHE A 139 -4.51 11.94 -2.55
N ILE A 140 -4.12 13.14 -3.01
CA ILE A 140 -2.73 13.61 -2.93
C ILE A 140 -2.61 14.47 -1.66
N PRO A 141 -1.96 13.98 -0.59
CA PRO A 141 -1.78 14.79 0.61
C PRO A 141 -0.98 16.05 0.28
N LYS A 142 -1.47 17.21 0.73
CA LYS A 142 -0.84 18.53 0.50
C LYS A 142 0.55 18.67 1.14
N SER A 143 0.87 17.80 2.09
CA SER A 143 2.14 17.79 2.82
C SER A 143 2.61 16.36 3.04
N GLY A 144 3.82 16.06 2.59
CA GLY A 144 4.57 14.88 2.95
C GLY A 144 6.05 15.20 2.88
N ALA A 145 6.81 14.85 3.92
CA ALA A 145 8.25 14.96 3.86
C ALA A 145 8.76 14.04 2.73
N ARG A 146 9.54 14.58 1.79
CA ARG A 146 10.26 13.76 0.80
C ARG A 146 11.43 13.09 1.52
N VAL A 147 11.18 11.92 2.09
CA VAL A 147 12.19 11.14 2.82
C VAL A 147 12.84 10.15 1.85
N MET A 148 14.13 10.35 1.59
CA MET A 148 14.94 9.56 0.67
C MET A 148 15.69 8.44 1.40
N SER A 149 16.13 7.44 0.66
CA SER A 149 16.97 6.35 1.18
C SER A 149 18.30 6.89 1.69
N LEU A 150 18.75 6.43 2.85
CA LEU A 150 19.94 6.99 3.52
C LEU A 150 21.27 6.75 2.80
N GLN A 151 21.42 5.68 2.01
CA GLN A 151 22.63 5.41 1.22
C GLN A 151 22.44 5.67 -0.27
N GLU A 152 21.20 5.92 -0.71
CA GLU A 152 20.84 6.13 -2.11
C GLU A 152 19.89 7.33 -2.18
N PRO A 153 20.38 8.57 -1.96
CA PRO A 153 19.54 9.74 -1.71
C PRO A 153 18.70 10.17 -2.94
N THR A 154 18.97 9.61 -4.12
CA THR A 154 18.16 9.79 -5.34
C THR A 154 16.91 8.90 -5.35
N LYS A 155 16.87 7.85 -4.53
CA LYS A 155 15.77 6.88 -4.41
C LYS A 155 14.91 7.20 -3.19
N LYS A 156 13.58 7.19 -3.37
CA LYS A 156 12.64 7.35 -2.24
C LYS A 156 12.79 6.18 -1.26
N MET A 157 12.76 6.47 0.05
CA MET A 157 12.83 5.42 1.07
C MET A 157 11.67 4.43 0.89
N SER A 158 11.99 3.13 0.83
CA SER A 158 11.01 2.06 0.69
C SER A 158 11.05 1.11 1.87
N LYS A 159 9.88 0.76 2.41
CA LYS A 159 9.75 -0.22 3.50
C LYS A 159 10.32 -1.60 3.14
N SER A 160 10.31 -1.94 1.85
CA SER A 160 10.72 -3.24 1.31
C SER A 160 12.10 -3.19 0.63
N ASP A 161 12.91 -2.17 0.91
CA ASP A 161 14.30 -2.14 0.44
C ASP A 161 15.09 -3.27 1.11
N ASP A 162 15.81 -4.06 0.30
CA ASP A 162 16.66 -5.15 0.76
C ASP A 162 17.86 -4.58 1.57
N ASN A 163 18.33 -3.38 1.23
CA ASN A 163 19.34 -2.69 2.01
C ASN A 163 18.70 -1.99 3.21
N ARG A 164 18.69 -2.67 4.36
CA ARG A 164 18.13 -2.13 5.62
C ARG A 164 18.81 -0.85 6.11
N ASN A 165 20.02 -0.51 5.64
CA ASN A 165 20.65 0.77 5.99
C ASN A 165 19.99 1.96 5.28
N ASN A 166 19.23 1.75 4.22
CA ASN A 166 18.46 2.81 3.54
C ASN A 166 17.23 3.29 4.32
N VAL A 167 16.76 2.52 5.31
CA VAL A 167 15.43 2.67 5.90
C VAL A 167 15.51 2.89 7.40
N ILE A 168 14.72 3.81 7.94
CA ILE A 168 14.47 3.94 9.38
C ILE A 168 13.05 3.43 9.67
N GLY A 169 12.93 2.39 10.49
CA GLY A 169 11.63 1.90 10.95
C GLY A 169 11.07 2.75 12.09
N LEU A 170 9.74 2.89 12.18
CA LEU A 170 9.09 3.65 13.27
C LEU A 170 9.30 3.03 14.65
N LEU A 171 9.47 1.71 14.71
CA LEU A 171 9.74 0.96 15.94
C LEU A 171 11.22 0.54 16.05
N GLU A 172 12.09 1.16 15.27
CA GLU A 172 13.51 0.83 15.28
C GLU A 172 14.20 1.36 16.54
N ASP A 173 15.13 0.56 17.10
CA ASP A 173 15.91 0.95 18.27
C ASP A 173 16.65 2.29 18.04
N PRO A 174 16.55 3.27 18.96
CA PRO A 174 17.17 4.58 18.78
C PRO A 174 18.68 4.55 18.53
N LYS A 175 19.42 3.55 19.06
CA LYS A 175 20.86 3.42 18.79
C LYS A 175 21.10 2.94 17.37
N ALA A 176 20.27 2.02 16.87
CA ALA A 176 20.31 1.60 15.46
C ALA A 176 19.99 2.76 14.52
N VAL A 177 18.97 3.57 14.82
CA VAL A 177 18.63 4.79 14.06
C VAL A 177 19.81 5.75 14.03
N THR A 178 20.41 6.04 15.20
CA THR A 178 21.59 6.91 15.31
C THR A 178 22.75 6.40 14.45
N LYS A 179 23.01 5.09 14.47
CA LYS A 179 24.06 4.46 13.67
C LYS A 179 23.82 4.60 12.16
N LYS A 180 22.57 4.46 11.70
CA LYS A 180 22.19 4.62 10.30
C LYS A 180 22.34 6.07 9.83
N ILE A 181 21.85 7.03 10.61
CA ILE A 181 21.97 8.46 10.30
C ILE A 181 23.45 8.88 10.20
N LYS A 182 24.30 8.42 11.13
CA LYS A 182 25.75 8.70 11.09
C LYS A 182 26.48 8.16 9.86
N ARG A 183 25.88 7.21 9.15
CA ARG A 183 26.43 6.59 7.95
C ARG A 183 25.73 7.07 6.69
N ALA A 184 24.74 7.95 6.78
CA ALA A 184 24.00 8.46 5.63
C ALA A 184 24.96 9.08 4.61
N MET A 185 24.67 8.87 3.32
CA MET A 185 25.47 9.40 2.24
C MET A 185 25.42 10.93 2.24
N THR A 186 26.58 11.56 2.16
CA THR A 186 26.78 12.99 1.92
C THR A 186 27.60 13.17 0.65
N ASP A 187 27.75 14.41 0.19
CA ASP A 187 28.72 14.78 -0.85
C ASP A 187 30.14 14.93 -0.28
N SER A 188 31.07 15.27 -1.17
CA SER A 188 32.49 15.50 -0.89
C SER A 188 32.90 16.97 -1.11
N GLU A 189 31.98 17.93 -0.96
CA GLU A 189 32.30 19.36 -1.10
C GLU A 189 33.34 19.78 -0.03
N GLU A 190 34.36 20.56 -0.44
CA GLU A 190 35.40 21.06 0.45
C GLU A 190 35.48 22.61 0.40
N PRO A 191 35.33 23.32 1.54
CA PRO A 191 34.97 22.78 2.85
C PRO A 191 33.52 22.24 2.87
N PRO A 192 33.18 21.30 3.76
CA PRO A 192 31.79 20.81 3.87
C PRO A 192 30.82 21.95 4.20
N VAL A 193 29.76 22.09 3.41
CA VAL A 193 28.71 23.10 3.61
C VAL A 193 27.35 22.43 3.73
N VAL A 194 26.62 22.72 4.81
CA VAL A 194 25.23 22.26 4.95
C VAL A 194 24.31 23.26 4.26
N ARG A 195 23.92 22.94 3.02
CA ARG A 195 22.92 23.70 2.25
C ARG A 195 21.91 22.78 1.59
N TYR A 196 20.73 23.31 1.32
CA TYR A 196 19.73 22.61 0.50
C TYR A 196 19.94 23.01 -0.96
N ASP A 197 20.18 22.01 -1.81
CA ASP A 197 20.35 22.19 -3.24
C ASP A 197 19.41 21.24 -3.99
N VAL A 198 18.63 21.79 -4.91
CA VAL A 198 17.69 21.06 -5.76
C VAL A 198 18.23 21.14 -7.17
N VAL A 199 19.20 20.27 -7.46
CA VAL A 199 19.57 19.98 -8.84
C VAL A 199 18.41 19.27 -9.54
#